data_AF-A0A0G0G9B2-F1
#
_entry.id   AF-A0A0G0G9B2-F1
#
_cell.length_a   1.000
_cell.length_b   1.000
_cell.length_c   1.000
_cell.angle_alpha   90.00
_cell.angle_beta   90.00
_cell.angle_gamma   90.00
#
_symmetry.space_group_name_H-M   'P 1'
#
loop_
_entity.id
_entity.type
_entity.pdbx_description
1 polymer ?
#
loop_
_entity_poly.entity_id
_entity_poly.type
_entity_poly.pdbx_seq_one_letter_code
_entity_poly.pdbx_strand_id
1 'polypeptide(L)'
;MSKNYLKKILNISEPYLKKSFSKGRLEEFFDAINFIYNFKKREDIVKNFSDKYIEFIKEDYQRQYQGTNEKLNNFLEKKDDGVKIVWGDCYNTMKAMKSESIHCMVTSPPYYNARDYSNWKNMDDYFRDMQNIIKEAYRVLDNHRVFVFNVGDVFDNDNLKTESVWGKRRLPLGAYFIKIFEEEGFTFVDDFIWDKGEVQSERHKNGDKPYPFYQYPANCYEHILIFHKHRLDETRYPCPVCGTLKVNGNTQSEIGLRSWECKNFECFERSKSNRGKRFSLKTLTTQSHQEKEYGIPEEFIKKWRRDIIKFSPVIKINSKGENTLGHTAPFPENIPEFAVRMYSYKGEKVLDPFGGSFTSIIIAKKLDRIGIGIELNKRMFREASLKNIKKNLLTLFDKKDIKISEYDHEKQ
;
A
#
# COMPACT_ATOMS: atom_id res chain seq x y z
N MET A 1 18.41 10.17 37.51
CA MET A 1 17.78 8.82 37.51
C MET A 1 17.31 8.34 36.13
N SER A 2 17.63 9.01 35.01
CA SER A 2 17.15 8.65 33.66
C SER A 2 18.19 8.01 32.73
N LYS A 3 19.46 8.47 32.77
CA LYS A 3 20.57 7.91 31.96
C LYS A 3 20.82 6.41 32.17
N ASN A 4 20.34 5.85 33.28
CA ASN A 4 20.50 4.44 33.63
C ASN A 4 19.34 3.54 33.15
N TYR A 5 18.25 4.10 32.61
CA TYR A 5 17.10 3.29 32.24
C TYR A 5 17.31 2.49 30.95
N LEU A 6 17.98 3.06 29.96
CA LEU A 6 18.37 2.31 28.75
C LEU A 6 19.26 1.11 29.11
N LYS A 7 20.25 1.30 30.00
CA LYS A 7 21.10 0.20 30.50
C LYS A 7 20.27 -0.91 31.14
N LYS A 8 19.21 -0.57 31.88
CA LYS A 8 18.25 -1.54 32.43
C LYS A 8 17.49 -2.30 31.33
N ILE A 9 17.00 -1.61 30.30
CA ILE A 9 16.37 -2.25 29.13
C ILE A 9 17.33 -3.25 28.48
N LEU A 10 18.57 -2.82 28.23
CA LEU A 10 19.60 -3.63 27.60
C LEU A 10 19.97 -4.86 28.43
N ASN A 11 20.24 -4.69 29.73
CA ASN A 11 20.57 -5.81 30.62
C ASN A 11 19.47 -6.87 30.66
N ILE A 12 18.19 -6.47 30.71
CA ILE A 12 17.06 -7.41 30.71
C ILE A 12 16.91 -8.11 29.36
N SER A 13 17.25 -7.41 28.27
CA SER A 13 17.04 -7.87 26.90
C SER A 13 18.24 -8.61 26.30
N GLU A 14 19.41 -8.49 26.91
CA GLU A 14 20.69 -9.01 26.43
C GLU A 14 20.66 -10.49 26.04
N PRO A 15 20.05 -11.41 26.83
CA PRO A 15 20.01 -12.83 26.43
C PRO A 15 19.29 -13.06 25.10
N TYR A 16 18.24 -12.29 24.82
CA TYR A 16 17.52 -12.40 23.54
C TYR A 16 18.29 -11.71 22.43
N LEU A 17 18.85 -10.52 22.66
CA LEU A 17 19.65 -9.79 21.67
C LEU A 17 20.85 -10.62 21.18
N LYS A 18 21.60 -11.24 22.08
CA LYS A 18 22.74 -12.12 21.76
C LYS A 18 22.33 -13.39 21.00
N LYS A 19 21.10 -13.86 21.21
CA LYS A 19 20.54 -15.01 20.47
C LYS A 19 20.08 -14.61 19.07
N SER A 20 19.50 -13.42 18.92
CA SER A 20 18.87 -12.97 17.69
C SER A 20 19.84 -12.36 16.69
N PHE A 21 20.94 -11.73 17.15
CA PHE A 21 21.89 -11.04 16.29
C PHE A 21 23.27 -11.68 16.31
N SER A 22 23.97 -11.63 15.18
CA SER A 22 25.41 -11.93 15.12
C SER A 22 26.20 -10.88 15.92
N LYS A 23 27.44 -11.20 16.30
CA LYS A 23 28.28 -10.29 17.10
C LYS A 23 28.43 -8.91 16.46
N GLY A 24 28.81 -8.85 15.17
CA GLY A 24 28.98 -7.58 14.45
C GLY A 24 27.67 -6.80 14.31
N ARG A 25 26.55 -7.50 14.02
CA ARG A 25 25.24 -6.83 13.92
C ARG A 25 24.77 -6.30 15.27
N LEU A 26 25.08 -6.99 16.37
CA LEU A 26 24.79 -6.50 17.71
C LEU A 26 25.58 -5.23 18.06
N GLU A 27 26.85 -5.13 17.62
CA GLU A 27 27.66 -3.92 17.76
C GLU A 27 27.04 -2.74 16.99
N GLU A 28 26.65 -2.96 15.73
CA GLU A 28 25.93 -1.96 14.93
C GLU A 28 24.61 -1.51 15.59
N PHE A 29 23.88 -2.43 16.22
CA PHE A 29 22.65 -2.09 16.96
C PHE A 29 22.95 -1.17 18.14
N PHE A 30 23.97 -1.47 18.94
CA PHE A 30 24.35 -0.64 20.08
C PHE A 30 24.80 0.75 19.65
N ASP A 31 25.55 0.86 18.56
CA ASP A 31 25.92 2.16 18.00
C ASP A 31 24.71 2.96 17.55
N ALA A 32 23.74 2.30 16.91
CA ALA A 32 22.53 2.94 16.41
C ALA A 32 21.61 3.49 17.52
N ILE A 33 21.70 2.96 18.75
CA ILE A 33 20.89 3.42 19.90
C ILE A 33 21.66 4.34 20.86
N ASN A 34 22.95 4.62 20.62
CA ASN A 34 23.77 5.41 21.55
C ASN A 34 23.21 6.81 21.82
N PHE A 35 22.58 7.44 20.83
CA PHE A 35 21.96 8.76 21.00
C PHE A 35 20.85 8.77 22.07
N ILE A 36 20.26 7.61 22.38
CA ILE A 36 19.15 7.48 23.32
C ILE A 36 19.60 7.81 24.77
N TYR A 37 20.89 7.66 25.08
CA TYR A 37 21.47 8.06 26.38
C TYR A 37 21.31 9.56 26.68
N ASN A 38 20.99 10.38 25.69
CA ASN A 38 20.75 11.81 25.85
C ASN A 38 19.34 12.13 26.39
N PHE A 39 18.38 11.22 26.29
CA PHE A 39 17.01 11.45 26.77
C PHE A 39 16.91 11.31 28.29
N LYS A 40 16.05 12.14 28.89
CA LYS A 40 15.81 12.16 30.33
C LYS A 40 14.48 11.56 30.76
N LYS A 41 13.45 11.54 29.92
CA LYS A 41 12.18 10.91 30.27
C LYS A 41 12.20 9.43 29.90
N ARG A 42 11.58 8.59 30.71
CA ARG A 42 11.60 7.13 30.46
C ARG A 42 10.75 6.78 29.26
N GLU A 43 9.65 7.49 29.08
CA GLU A 43 8.71 7.37 27.98
C GLU A 43 9.45 7.64 26.66
N ASP A 44 10.24 8.72 26.60
CA ASP A 44 11.07 9.04 25.43
C ASP A 44 12.11 7.94 25.16
N ILE A 45 12.76 7.41 26.20
CA ILE A 45 13.73 6.31 26.07
C ILE A 45 13.06 5.05 25.51
N VAL A 46 11.90 4.66 26.06
CA VAL A 46 11.13 3.48 25.62
C VAL A 46 10.66 3.64 24.18
N LYS A 47 10.15 4.82 23.82
CA LYS A 47 9.70 5.13 22.47
C LYS A 47 10.86 5.04 21.49
N ASN A 48 11.93 5.79 21.71
CA ASN A 48 13.09 5.81 20.81
C ASN A 48 13.76 4.43 20.69
N PHE A 49 13.83 3.66 21.79
CA PHE A 49 14.37 2.30 21.75
C PHE A 49 13.49 1.37 20.92
N SER A 50 12.17 1.41 21.14
CA SER A 50 11.19 0.62 20.38
C SER A 50 11.25 0.95 18.90
N ASP A 51 11.19 2.24 18.56
CA ASP A 51 11.22 2.73 17.17
C ASP A 51 12.51 2.28 16.47
N LYS A 52 13.67 2.47 17.13
CA LYS A 52 14.96 2.09 16.54
C LYS A 52 15.15 0.59 16.44
N TYR A 53 14.64 -0.19 17.40
CA TYR A 53 14.65 -1.64 17.31
C TYR A 53 13.79 -2.16 16.15
N ILE A 54 12.58 -1.62 15.97
CA ILE A 54 11.70 -1.98 14.85
C ILE A 54 12.37 -1.65 13.51
N GLU A 55 12.95 -0.45 13.39
CA GLU A 55 13.71 -0.05 12.20
C GLU A 55 14.87 -1.03 11.92
N PHE A 56 15.60 -1.43 12.95
CA PHE A 56 16.75 -2.33 12.82
C PHE A 56 16.36 -3.74 12.38
N ILE A 57 15.25 -4.28 12.90
CA ILE A 57 14.68 -5.57 12.47
C ILE A 57 14.22 -5.50 11.01
N LYS A 58 13.59 -4.38 10.63
CA LYS A 58 13.16 -4.15 9.26
C LYS A 58 14.35 -4.08 8.30
N GLU A 59 15.44 -3.42 8.67
CA GLU A 59 16.67 -3.43 7.88
C GLU A 59 17.22 -4.85 7.69
N ASP A 60 17.21 -5.68 8.74
CA ASP A 60 17.69 -7.06 8.65
C ASP A 60 16.83 -7.91 7.71
N TYR A 61 15.50 -7.72 7.74
CA TYR A 61 14.62 -8.34 6.77
C TYR A 61 14.92 -7.86 5.34
N GLN A 62 15.13 -6.55 5.15
CA GLN A 62 15.49 -6.00 3.84
C GLN A 62 16.81 -6.57 3.29
N ARG A 63 17.81 -6.81 4.16
CA ARG A 63 19.11 -7.40 3.77
C ARG A 63 19.02 -8.83 3.26
N GLN A 64 17.96 -9.56 3.61
CA GLN A 64 17.77 -10.94 3.12
C GLN A 64 17.47 -10.99 1.62
N TYR A 65 17.00 -9.90 1.04
CA TYR A 65 16.64 -9.85 -0.38
C TYR A 65 17.76 -9.23 -1.21
N GLN A 66 18.28 -10.01 -2.16
CA GLN A 66 19.31 -9.57 -3.12
C GLN A 66 18.65 -8.99 -4.38
N GLY A 67 19.36 -8.14 -5.13
CA GLY A 67 18.89 -7.62 -6.43
C GLY A 67 18.20 -6.26 -6.39
N THR A 68 18.28 -5.51 -5.28
CA THR A 68 17.80 -4.12 -5.24
C THR A 68 18.72 -3.17 -6.01
N ASN A 69 18.17 -2.10 -6.58
CA ASN A 69 18.92 -1.06 -7.29
C ASN A 69 19.13 0.15 -6.37
N GLU A 70 20.38 0.44 -6.01
CA GLU A 70 20.68 1.55 -5.09
C GLU A 70 20.26 2.92 -5.62
N LYS A 71 20.41 3.18 -6.93
CA LYS A 71 20.02 4.46 -7.54
C LYS A 71 18.51 4.70 -7.44
N LEU A 72 17.71 3.66 -7.71
CA LEU A 72 16.26 3.71 -7.56
C LEU A 72 15.87 3.95 -6.10
N ASN A 73 16.43 3.17 -5.18
CA ASN A 73 16.10 3.31 -3.76
C ASN A 73 16.52 4.68 -3.20
N ASN A 74 17.69 5.22 -3.61
CA ASN A 74 18.11 6.56 -3.24
C ASN A 74 17.16 7.63 -3.79
N PHE A 75 16.64 7.47 -5.01
CA PHE A 75 15.60 8.34 -5.56
C PHE A 75 14.29 8.28 -4.75
N LEU A 76 13.85 7.08 -4.35
CA LEU A 76 12.63 6.88 -3.57
C LEU A 76 12.74 7.43 -2.14
N GLU A 77 13.91 7.32 -1.49
CA GLU A 77 14.15 7.83 -0.13
C GLU A 77 14.50 9.32 -0.08
N LYS A 78 14.83 9.94 -1.23
CA LYS A 78 15.20 11.36 -1.27
C LYS A 78 14.07 12.23 -0.71
N LYS A 79 14.38 13.03 0.30
CA LYS A 79 13.48 14.07 0.83
C LYS A 79 13.33 15.19 -0.20
N ASP A 80 12.19 15.23 -0.88
CA ASP A 80 11.79 16.24 -1.85
C ASP A 80 10.32 16.62 -1.63
N ASP A 81 9.67 17.24 -2.60
CA ASP A 81 8.28 17.67 -2.47
C ASP A 81 7.27 16.50 -2.44
N GLY A 82 7.71 15.24 -2.51
CA GLY A 82 6.86 14.07 -2.26
C GLY A 82 6.00 13.65 -3.46
N VAL A 83 6.36 14.07 -4.67
CA VAL A 83 5.73 13.63 -5.93
C VAL A 83 6.79 12.95 -6.78
N LYS A 84 6.74 11.61 -6.83
CA LYS A 84 7.76 10.77 -7.46
C LYS A 84 7.16 9.92 -8.56
N ILE A 85 7.74 10.02 -9.75
CA ILE A 85 7.36 9.23 -10.92
C ILE A 85 8.52 8.34 -11.33
N VAL A 86 8.24 7.06 -11.50
CA VAL A 86 9.17 6.10 -12.09
C VAL A 86 8.63 5.68 -13.45
N TRP A 87 9.45 5.86 -14.48
CA TRP A 87 9.15 5.45 -15.84
C TRP A 87 9.77 4.07 -16.11
N GLY A 88 8.91 3.09 -16.41
CA GLY A 88 9.32 1.73 -16.75
C GLY A 88 8.29 0.68 -16.33
N ASP A 89 8.63 -0.58 -16.59
CA ASP A 89 7.82 -1.73 -16.18
C ASP A 89 7.68 -1.86 -14.65
N CYS A 90 6.44 -2.06 -14.18
CA CYS A 90 6.12 -2.10 -12.76
C CYS A 90 6.68 -3.32 -12.04
N TYR A 91 6.74 -4.47 -12.70
CA TYR A 91 7.32 -5.69 -12.13
C TYR A 91 8.82 -5.51 -11.90
N ASN A 92 9.56 -5.09 -12.93
CA ASN A 92 11.00 -4.86 -12.82
C ASN A 92 11.34 -3.73 -11.83
N THR A 93 10.56 -2.65 -11.84
CA THR A 93 10.72 -1.53 -10.90
C THR A 93 10.54 -1.99 -9.46
N MET A 94 9.43 -2.68 -9.15
CA MET A 94 9.20 -3.16 -7.78
C MET A 94 10.24 -4.20 -7.37
N LYS A 95 10.64 -5.11 -8.26
CA LYS A 95 11.74 -6.05 -8.02
C LYS A 95 13.04 -5.37 -7.61
N ALA A 96 13.33 -4.20 -8.18
CA ALA A 96 14.50 -3.39 -7.84
C ALA A 96 14.34 -2.55 -6.54
N MET A 97 13.14 -2.43 -5.98
CA MET A 97 12.89 -1.73 -4.71
C MET A 97 13.25 -2.57 -3.49
N LYS A 98 13.62 -1.92 -2.39
CA LYS A 98 13.78 -2.57 -1.08
C LYS A 98 12.45 -3.18 -0.61
N SER A 99 12.53 -4.34 0.02
CA SER A 99 11.38 -4.98 0.68
C SER A 99 10.82 -4.06 1.77
N GLU A 100 9.53 -4.16 2.09
CA GLU A 100 8.88 -3.39 3.17
C GLU A 100 9.14 -1.86 3.08
N SER A 101 9.32 -1.29 1.89
CA SER A 101 9.64 0.13 1.70
C SER A 101 8.43 1.03 1.45
N ILE A 102 7.23 0.47 1.29
CA ILE A 102 5.99 1.19 0.97
C ILE A 102 4.97 1.02 2.10
N HIS A 103 4.23 2.07 2.45
CA HIS A 103 3.34 2.06 3.61
C HIS A 103 1.87 1.84 3.25
N CYS A 104 1.47 2.16 2.02
CA CYS A 104 0.14 1.92 1.49
C CYS A 104 0.22 1.78 -0.03
N MET A 105 -0.64 0.94 -0.61
CA MET A 105 -0.78 0.82 -2.05
C MET A 105 -2.22 1.09 -2.46
N VAL A 106 -2.39 1.80 -3.57
CA VAL A 106 -3.68 1.97 -4.23
C VAL A 106 -3.50 1.99 -5.73
N THR A 107 -4.28 1.19 -6.45
CA THR A 107 -4.16 1.12 -7.90
C THR A 107 -5.43 0.60 -8.57
N SER A 108 -5.43 0.66 -9.88
CA SER A 108 -6.33 -0.10 -10.75
C SER A 108 -5.49 -0.71 -11.88
N PRO A 109 -5.43 -2.04 -12.01
CA PRO A 109 -4.56 -2.68 -12.99
C PRO A 109 -5.07 -2.43 -14.41
N PRO A 110 -4.22 -2.61 -15.44
CA PRO A 110 -4.70 -2.76 -16.80
C PRO A 110 -5.60 -4.01 -16.89
N TYR A 111 -6.89 -3.84 -17.17
CA TYR A 111 -7.81 -4.97 -17.28
C TYR A 111 -7.49 -5.77 -18.55
N TYR A 112 -7.63 -7.10 -18.48
CA TYR A 112 -7.33 -8.02 -19.57
C TYR A 112 -7.91 -7.54 -20.91
N ASN A 113 -7.02 -7.15 -21.83
CA ASN A 113 -7.30 -6.68 -23.20
C ASN A 113 -8.42 -5.62 -23.32
N ALA A 114 -8.71 -4.88 -22.25
CA ALA A 114 -9.78 -3.89 -22.26
C ALA A 114 -9.40 -2.60 -23.02
N ARG A 115 -8.12 -2.43 -23.35
CA ARG A 115 -7.54 -1.26 -24.01
C ARG A 115 -6.45 -1.64 -24.99
N ASP A 116 -6.20 -0.76 -25.97
CA ASP A 116 -5.25 -1.02 -27.06
C ASP A 116 -3.78 -1.19 -26.61
N TYR A 117 -3.42 -0.64 -25.45
CA TYR A 117 -2.07 -0.75 -24.87
C TYR A 117 -1.86 -2.00 -24.02
N SER A 118 -2.91 -2.80 -23.81
CA SER A 118 -2.87 -4.01 -22.98
C SER A 118 -3.17 -5.21 -23.87
N ASN A 119 -2.16 -6.00 -24.23
CA ASN A 119 -2.29 -7.11 -25.18
C ASN A 119 -1.63 -8.38 -24.63
N TRP A 120 -2.43 -9.25 -24.01
CA TRP A 120 -2.05 -10.61 -23.66
C TRP A 120 -2.66 -11.60 -24.64
N LYS A 121 -1.94 -12.70 -24.90
CA LYS A 121 -2.39 -13.76 -25.81
C LYS A 121 -3.63 -14.48 -25.29
N ASN A 122 -3.59 -14.82 -24.00
CA ASN A 122 -4.64 -15.54 -23.30
C ASN A 122 -4.68 -15.12 -21.83
N MET A 123 -5.74 -15.54 -21.14
CA MET A 123 -5.98 -15.18 -19.74
C MET A 123 -4.93 -15.75 -18.77
N ASP A 124 -4.29 -16.88 -19.09
CA ASP A 124 -3.24 -17.49 -18.25
C ASP A 124 -1.96 -16.64 -18.24
N ASP A 125 -1.56 -16.10 -19.39
CA ASP A 125 -0.41 -15.19 -19.49
C ASP A 125 -0.66 -13.90 -18.69
N TYR A 126 -1.88 -13.36 -18.78
CA TYR A 126 -2.28 -12.20 -17.98
C TYR A 126 -2.22 -12.47 -16.48
N PHE A 127 -2.79 -13.59 -16.01
CA PHE A 127 -2.74 -13.93 -14.59
C PHE A 127 -1.32 -14.22 -14.10
N ARG A 128 -0.46 -14.83 -14.93
CA ARG A 128 0.94 -15.03 -14.59
C ARG A 128 1.67 -13.71 -14.37
N ASP A 129 1.48 -12.73 -15.26
CA ASP A 129 2.07 -11.40 -15.11
C ASP A 129 1.54 -10.69 -13.86
N MET A 130 0.22 -10.71 -13.66
CA MET A 130 -0.41 -10.12 -12.48
C MET A 130 0.07 -10.76 -11.17
N GLN A 131 0.19 -12.09 -11.14
CA GLN A 131 0.69 -12.83 -9.98
C GLN A 131 2.14 -12.42 -9.65
N ASN A 132 3.01 -12.32 -10.65
CA ASN A 132 4.38 -11.85 -10.46
C ASN A 132 4.44 -10.40 -9.92
N ILE A 133 3.58 -9.53 -10.41
CA ILE A 133 3.46 -8.14 -9.93
C ILE A 133 2.97 -8.11 -8.49
N ILE A 134 1.92 -8.87 -8.17
CA ILE A 134 1.32 -8.95 -6.81
C ILE A 134 2.31 -9.52 -5.81
N LYS A 135 3.11 -10.51 -6.21
CA LYS A 135 4.20 -11.07 -5.39
C LYS A 135 5.23 -10.01 -5.01
N GLU A 136 5.67 -9.20 -5.98
CA GLU A 136 6.59 -8.09 -5.72
C GLU A 136 5.93 -6.97 -4.90
N ALA A 137 4.65 -6.70 -5.13
CA ALA A 137 3.85 -5.77 -4.31
C ALA A 137 3.78 -6.24 -2.85
N TYR A 138 3.54 -7.53 -2.59
CA TYR A 138 3.59 -8.11 -1.25
C TYR A 138 4.95 -7.88 -0.60
N ARG A 139 6.04 -8.12 -1.34
CA ARG A 139 7.40 -7.94 -0.81
C ARG A 139 7.69 -6.49 -0.44
N VAL A 140 7.37 -5.53 -1.33
CA VAL A 140 7.72 -4.12 -1.13
C VAL A 140 6.77 -3.38 -0.18
N LEU A 141 5.55 -3.86 0.02
CA LEU A 141 4.63 -3.34 1.03
C LEU A 141 5.15 -3.65 2.44
N ASP A 142 5.10 -2.69 3.35
CA ASP A 142 5.55 -2.85 4.74
C ASP A 142 4.65 -3.82 5.50
N ASN A 143 5.19 -4.49 6.53
CA ASN A 143 4.39 -5.49 7.25
C ASN A 143 3.20 -4.82 7.95
N HIS A 144 2.06 -5.51 7.98
CA HIS A 144 0.80 -5.01 8.56
C HIS A 144 0.20 -3.78 7.86
N ARG A 145 0.53 -3.56 6.58
CA ARG A 145 -0.05 -2.50 5.75
C ARG A 145 -1.07 -3.03 4.74
N VAL A 146 -1.71 -2.11 4.03
CA VAL A 146 -2.89 -2.35 3.20
C VAL A 146 -2.62 -2.03 1.74
N PHE A 147 -3.15 -2.88 0.86
CA PHE A 147 -3.26 -2.66 -0.56
C PHE A 147 -4.75 -2.56 -0.94
N VAL A 148 -5.16 -1.39 -1.42
CA VAL A 148 -6.48 -1.13 -2.01
C VAL A 148 -6.42 -1.34 -3.53
N PHE A 149 -7.24 -2.22 -4.07
CA PHE A 149 -7.15 -2.64 -5.46
C PHE A 149 -8.51 -2.49 -6.16
N ASN A 150 -8.60 -1.54 -7.10
CA ASN A 150 -9.82 -1.31 -7.87
C ASN A 150 -9.84 -2.15 -9.15
N VAL A 151 -10.83 -3.03 -9.29
CA VAL A 151 -10.99 -3.86 -10.49
C VAL A 151 -12.45 -4.04 -10.87
N GLY A 152 -12.75 -3.95 -12.16
CA GLY A 152 -14.05 -4.25 -12.72
C GLY A 152 -14.06 -5.57 -13.48
N ASP A 153 -15.17 -6.30 -13.41
CA ASP A 153 -15.39 -7.43 -14.32
C ASP A 153 -15.43 -6.95 -15.77
N VAL A 154 -14.90 -7.75 -16.68
CA VAL A 154 -14.90 -7.45 -18.11
C VAL A 154 -15.70 -8.49 -18.89
N PHE A 155 -16.16 -8.11 -20.08
CA PHE A 155 -16.83 -9.03 -21.00
C PHE A 155 -15.92 -9.25 -22.21
N ASP A 156 -15.24 -10.40 -22.24
CA ASP A 156 -14.32 -10.73 -23.32
C ASP A 156 -14.12 -12.25 -23.46
N ASN A 157 -13.33 -12.67 -24.44
CA ASN A 157 -12.91 -14.05 -24.63
C ASN A 157 -11.60 -14.31 -23.85
N ASP A 158 -11.56 -15.37 -23.04
CA ASP A 158 -10.37 -15.75 -22.28
C ASP A 158 -9.24 -16.32 -23.16
N ASN A 159 -9.54 -16.66 -24.42
CA ASN A 159 -8.64 -17.24 -25.41
C ASN A 159 -7.91 -18.51 -24.90
N LEU A 160 -8.55 -19.27 -24.00
CA LEU A 160 -7.96 -20.52 -23.48
C LEU A 160 -8.25 -21.72 -24.38
N LYS A 161 -9.41 -21.72 -25.05
CA LYS A 161 -9.86 -22.83 -25.91
C LYS A 161 -10.24 -22.39 -27.32
N THR A 162 -10.62 -21.13 -27.51
CA THR A 162 -11.06 -20.58 -28.79
C THR A 162 -10.74 -19.11 -28.86
N GLU A 163 -10.32 -18.62 -30.03
CA GLU A 163 -10.10 -17.19 -30.29
C GLU A 163 -11.33 -16.54 -30.97
N SER A 164 -12.43 -17.29 -31.13
CA SER A 164 -13.62 -16.82 -31.85
C SER A 164 -14.42 -15.77 -31.08
N VAL A 165 -15.12 -14.88 -31.78
CA VAL A 165 -16.03 -13.88 -31.18
C VAL A 165 -17.20 -14.50 -30.41
N TRP A 166 -17.54 -15.77 -30.71
CA TRP A 166 -18.61 -16.53 -30.03
C TRP A 166 -18.21 -17.00 -28.63
N GLY A 167 -16.93 -16.92 -28.26
CA GLY A 167 -16.41 -17.32 -26.94
C GLY A 167 -16.47 -16.22 -25.86
N LYS A 168 -16.98 -15.03 -26.18
CA LYS A 168 -17.01 -13.92 -25.22
C LYS A 168 -17.97 -14.21 -24.07
N ARG A 169 -17.50 -13.99 -22.85
CA ARG A 169 -18.26 -14.17 -21.62
C ARG A 169 -17.88 -13.13 -20.59
N ARG A 170 -18.62 -13.09 -19.48
CA ARG A 170 -18.19 -12.31 -18.31
C ARG A 170 -16.98 -13.00 -17.67
N LEU A 171 -15.91 -12.23 -17.49
CA LEU A 171 -14.70 -12.61 -16.77
C LEU A 171 -14.77 -11.95 -15.39
N PRO A 172 -14.99 -12.73 -14.31
CA PRO A 172 -15.11 -12.21 -12.95
C PRO A 172 -13.73 -11.86 -12.38
N LEU A 173 -13.11 -10.80 -12.91
CA LEU A 173 -11.75 -10.41 -12.53
C LEU A 173 -11.62 -10.16 -11.02
N GLY A 174 -12.65 -9.60 -10.37
CA GLY A 174 -12.65 -9.41 -8.92
C GLY A 174 -12.39 -10.71 -8.16
N ALA A 175 -13.13 -11.78 -8.50
CA ALA A 175 -12.96 -13.09 -7.88
C ALA A 175 -11.58 -13.71 -8.15
N TYR A 176 -11.07 -13.55 -9.39
CA TYR A 176 -9.76 -14.09 -9.76
C TYR A 176 -8.63 -13.36 -9.02
N PHE A 177 -8.71 -12.05 -8.87
CA PHE A 177 -7.72 -11.29 -8.12
C PHE A 177 -7.76 -11.61 -6.64
N ILE A 178 -8.93 -11.76 -6.01
CA ILE A 178 -9.01 -12.19 -4.60
C ILE A 178 -8.20 -13.47 -4.40
N LYS A 179 -8.41 -14.48 -5.27
CA LYS A 179 -7.67 -15.74 -5.21
C LYS A 179 -6.16 -15.53 -5.35
N ILE A 180 -5.71 -14.80 -6.38
CA ILE A 180 -4.28 -14.56 -6.62
C ILE A 180 -3.63 -13.84 -5.44
N PHE A 181 -4.29 -12.84 -4.86
CA PHE A 181 -3.79 -12.12 -3.69
C PHE A 181 -3.62 -13.04 -2.48
N GLU A 182 -4.61 -13.90 -2.19
CA GLU A 182 -4.50 -14.85 -1.08
C GLU A 182 -3.41 -15.90 -1.31
N GLU A 183 -3.23 -16.39 -2.55
CA GLU A 183 -2.14 -17.31 -2.91
C GLU A 183 -0.74 -16.68 -2.73
N GLU A 184 -0.60 -15.37 -2.97
CA GLU A 184 0.63 -14.62 -2.72
C GLU A 184 0.80 -14.12 -1.27
N GLY A 185 -0.12 -14.51 -0.37
CA GLY A 185 0.00 -14.33 1.07
C GLY A 185 -0.64 -13.06 1.64
N PHE A 186 -1.37 -12.28 0.83
CA PHE A 186 -2.27 -11.28 1.35
C PHE A 186 -3.49 -11.93 2.04
N THR A 187 -4.13 -11.17 2.92
CA THR A 187 -5.43 -11.54 3.49
C THR A 187 -6.49 -10.65 2.88
N PHE A 188 -7.51 -11.24 2.27
CA PHE A 188 -8.69 -10.49 1.85
C PHE A 188 -9.47 -10.01 3.09
N VAL A 189 -9.84 -8.73 3.11
CA VAL A 189 -10.51 -8.11 4.27
C VAL A 189 -11.90 -7.62 3.92
N ASP A 190 -12.05 -6.93 2.78
CA ASP A 190 -13.31 -6.29 2.43
C ASP A 190 -13.42 -6.06 0.91
N ASP A 191 -14.65 -5.89 0.44
CA ASP A 191 -15.00 -5.57 -0.95
C ASP A 191 -16.06 -4.45 -0.96
N PHE A 192 -15.61 -3.24 -1.28
CA PHE A 192 -16.53 -2.12 -1.48
C PHE A 192 -16.99 -2.10 -2.94
N ILE A 193 -18.30 -2.13 -3.15
CA ILE A 193 -18.91 -2.03 -4.46
C ILE A 193 -19.05 -0.56 -4.84
N TRP A 194 -18.25 -0.13 -5.80
CA TRP A 194 -18.38 1.19 -6.40
C TRP A 194 -19.48 1.18 -7.48
N ASP A 195 -20.65 1.74 -7.15
CA ASP A 195 -21.72 2.03 -8.12
C ASP A 195 -21.33 3.23 -8.99
N LYS A 196 -21.01 2.95 -10.26
CA LYS A 196 -20.68 3.96 -11.29
C LYS A 196 -21.91 4.72 -11.79
N GLY A 197 -23.12 4.27 -11.43
CA GLY A 197 -24.37 4.75 -11.99
C GLY A 197 -24.69 4.14 -13.35
N GLU A 198 -25.61 4.77 -14.08
CA GLU A 198 -26.04 4.29 -15.40
C GLU A 198 -24.88 4.35 -16.38
N VAL A 199 -24.47 3.17 -16.84
CA VAL A 199 -23.43 3.02 -17.85
C VAL A 199 -23.96 3.58 -19.16
N GLN A 200 -23.29 4.59 -19.73
CA GLN A 200 -23.59 5.07 -21.10
C GLN A 200 -23.22 4.05 -22.19
N SER A 201 -23.04 2.77 -21.85
CA SER A 201 -22.75 1.75 -22.84
C SER A 201 -24.07 1.23 -23.44
N GLU A 202 -24.33 1.65 -24.67
CA GLU A 202 -25.36 1.09 -25.55
C GLU A 202 -25.17 -0.43 -25.78
N ARG A 203 -24.01 -1.00 -25.41
CA ARG A 203 -23.66 -2.43 -25.59
C ARG A 203 -24.60 -3.41 -24.86
N HIS A 204 -25.35 -2.93 -23.86
CA HIS A 204 -26.35 -3.73 -23.15
C HIS A 204 -27.79 -3.31 -23.47
N LYS A 205 -28.01 -2.39 -24.42
CA LYS A 205 -29.36 -2.19 -24.96
C LYS A 205 -29.70 -3.41 -25.78
N ASN A 206 -30.28 -4.38 -25.10
CA ASN A 206 -30.88 -5.57 -25.66
C ASN A 206 -31.91 -5.10 -26.69
N GLY A 207 -31.51 -5.03 -27.96
CA GLY A 207 -32.28 -4.36 -29.00
C GLY A 207 -33.73 -4.82 -28.97
N ASP A 208 -34.66 -3.92 -28.69
CA ASP A 208 -36.14 -3.99 -28.71
C ASP A 208 -36.81 -5.36 -28.43
N LYS A 209 -36.16 -6.27 -27.69
CA LYS A 209 -36.63 -7.64 -27.45
C LYS A 209 -36.96 -7.80 -25.97
N PRO A 210 -38.15 -7.37 -25.52
CA PRO A 210 -38.56 -7.44 -24.11
C PRO A 210 -38.95 -8.88 -23.69
N TYR A 211 -38.17 -9.88 -24.09
CA TYR A 211 -38.43 -11.29 -23.85
C TYR A 211 -37.36 -11.90 -22.93
N PRO A 212 -37.71 -12.93 -22.12
CA PRO A 212 -36.73 -13.70 -21.36
C PRO A 212 -35.56 -14.19 -22.23
N PHE A 213 -34.38 -14.38 -21.63
CA PHE A 213 -33.11 -14.76 -22.29
C PHE A 213 -32.43 -13.70 -23.16
N TYR A 214 -33.12 -12.61 -23.50
CA TYR A 214 -32.53 -11.48 -24.22
C TYR A 214 -32.18 -10.31 -23.30
N GLN A 215 -32.62 -10.35 -22.04
CA GLN A 215 -32.42 -9.26 -21.09
C GLN A 215 -31.24 -9.57 -20.15
N TYR A 216 -30.14 -8.83 -20.31
CA TYR A 216 -28.97 -8.88 -19.42
C TYR A 216 -28.74 -7.54 -18.72
N PRO A 217 -28.39 -7.54 -17.41
CA PRO A 217 -28.09 -6.32 -16.69
C PRO A 217 -26.78 -5.69 -17.20
N ALA A 218 -26.75 -4.36 -17.23
CA ALA A 218 -25.54 -3.61 -17.55
C ALA A 218 -24.51 -3.73 -16.41
N ASN A 219 -23.22 -3.69 -16.76
CA ASN A 219 -22.15 -3.68 -15.76
C ASN A 219 -21.98 -2.28 -15.13
N CYS A 220 -22.70 -2.02 -14.04
CA CYS A 220 -22.76 -0.73 -13.37
C CYS A 220 -21.78 -0.53 -12.21
N TYR A 221 -20.92 -1.51 -11.90
CA TYR A 221 -20.05 -1.42 -10.73
C TYR A 221 -18.61 -1.86 -10.98
N GLU A 222 -17.73 -1.53 -10.04
CA GLU A 222 -16.38 -2.09 -9.89
C GLU A 222 -16.14 -2.45 -8.42
N HIS A 223 -15.21 -3.36 -8.17
CA HIS A 223 -14.78 -3.77 -6.85
C HIS A 223 -13.63 -2.89 -6.37
N ILE A 224 -13.72 -2.39 -5.15
CA ILE A 224 -12.59 -1.80 -4.41
C ILE A 224 -12.22 -2.81 -3.33
N LEU A 225 -11.29 -3.68 -3.67
CA LEU A 225 -10.86 -4.79 -2.82
C LEU A 225 -9.81 -4.33 -1.81
N ILE A 226 -9.94 -4.77 -0.57
CA ILE A 226 -9.04 -4.42 0.54
C ILE A 226 -8.24 -5.66 0.94
N PHE A 227 -6.92 -5.56 0.82
CA PHE A 227 -6.00 -6.62 1.16
C PHE A 227 -5.02 -6.17 2.23
N HIS A 228 -4.81 -7.00 3.24
CA HIS A 228 -3.80 -6.77 4.28
C HIS A 228 -2.59 -7.67 4.07
N LYS A 229 -1.39 -7.13 4.30
CA LYS A 229 -0.17 -7.92 4.43
C LYS A 229 0.05 -8.31 5.88
N HIS A 230 0.08 -9.61 6.15
CA HIS A 230 0.53 -10.17 7.42
C HIS A 230 1.63 -11.20 7.19
N ARG A 231 2.88 -10.74 7.08
CA ARG A 231 4.03 -11.64 7.02
C ARG A 231 4.17 -12.34 8.37
N LEU A 232 4.41 -13.65 8.33
CA LEU A 232 4.77 -14.41 9.53
C LEU A 232 6.06 -13.84 10.13
N ASP A 233 5.93 -13.26 11.32
CA ASP A 233 7.03 -12.65 12.05
C ASP A 233 7.07 -13.17 13.49
N GLU A 234 8.16 -13.86 13.82
CA GLU A 234 8.39 -14.43 15.14
C GLU A 234 9.29 -13.56 16.04
N THR A 235 9.71 -12.41 15.53
CA THR A 235 10.59 -11.48 16.24
C THR A 235 9.89 -10.94 17.48
N ARG A 236 10.58 -10.96 18.63
CA ARG A 236 10.08 -10.33 19.84
C ARG A 236 10.21 -8.82 19.70
N TYR A 237 9.12 -8.11 20.00
CA TYR A 237 9.14 -6.65 20.02
C TYR A 237 9.22 -6.10 21.45
N PRO A 238 9.87 -4.94 21.65
CA PRO A 238 9.95 -4.28 22.94
C PRO A 238 8.57 -3.99 23.52
N CYS A 239 8.40 -4.20 24.83
CA CYS A 239 7.17 -3.80 25.52
C CYS A 239 6.95 -2.28 25.39
N PRO A 240 5.77 -1.80 24.97
CA PRO A 240 5.52 -0.35 24.78
C PRO A 240 5.55 0.47 26.07
N VAL A 241 5.54 -0.19 27.23
CA VAL A 241 5.53 0.46 28.55
C VAL A 241 6.92 0.53 29.15
N CYS A 242 7.68 -0.58 29.09
CA CYS A 242 8.98 -0.68 29.76
C CYS A 242 10.17 -0.87 28.83
N GLY A 243 9.95 -1.00 27.52
CA GLY A 243 10.99 -1.15 26.49
C GLY A 243 11.73 -2.49 26.49
N THR A 244 11.48 -3.40 27.43
CA THR A 244 12.24 -4.67 27.50
C THR A 244 11.76 -5.70 26.48
N LEU A 245 12.67 -6.55 26.02
CA LEU A 245 12.39 -7.74 25.18
C LEU A 245 12.08 -9.01 26.00
N LYS A 246 11.88 -8.86 27.32
CA LYS A 246 11.40 -9.93 28.21
C LYS A 246 9.90 -10.11 28.06
N VAL A 247 9.53 -10.74 26.95
CA VAL A 247 8.15 -10.99 26.54
C VAL A 247 7.96 -12.46 26.18
N ASN A 248 6.76 -12.98 26.39
CA ASN A 248 6.37 -14.31 25.93
C ASN A 248 5.43 -14.19 24.73
N GLY A 249 5.69 -15.00 23.71
CA GLY A 249 4.76 -15.15 22.60
C GLY A 249 3.51 -15.83 23.11
N ASN A 250 2.37 -15.20 22.89
CA ASN A 250 1.10 -15.76 23.32
C ASN A 250 0.46 -16.51 22.15
N THR A 251 -0.38 -15.83 21.38
CA THR A 251 -1.21 -16.42 20.33
C THR A 251 -1.11 -15.58 19.06
N GLN A 252 -1.31 -16.19 17.89
CA GLN A 252 -1.55 -15.44 16.65
C GLN A 252 -3.04 -15.07 16.61
N SER A 253 -3.36 -13.78 16.61
CA SER A 253 -4.76 -13.31 16.57
C SER A 253 -5.33 -13.32 15.15
N GLU A 254 -4.45 -13.16 14.17
CA GLU A 254 -4.69 -13.28 12.73
C GLU A 254 -3.51 -14.09 12.17
N ILE A 255 -3.66 -14.73 11.01
CA ILE A 255 -2.55 -15.42 10.33
C ILE A 255 -1.42 -14.41 10.13
N GLY A 256 -0.20 -14.74 10.57
CA GLY A 256 0.96 -13.86 10.47
C GLY A 256 1.03 -12.72 11.50
N LEU A 257 -0.01 -12.46 12.30
CA LEU A 257 0.00 -11.44 13.36
C LEU A 257 0.25 -12.07 14.74
N ARG A 258 1.49 -12.00 15.21
CA ARG A 258 1.87 -12.51 16.53
C ARG A 258 1.66 -11.47 17.64
N SER A 259 1.08 -11.91 18.75
CA SER A 259 0.95 -11.12 19.98
C SER A 259 1.96 -11.53 21.06
N TRP A 260 2.39 -10.53 21.83
CA TRP A 260 3.37 -10.62 22.89
C TRP A 260 2.76 -10.14 24.21
N GLU A 261 3.12 -10.78 25.31
CA GLU A 261 2.77 -10.34 26.67
C GLU A 261 4.05 -10.02 27.45
N CYS A 262 4.09 -8.83 28.08
CA CYS A 262 5.21 -8.42 28.90
C CYS A 262 5.39 -9.32 30.14
N LYS A 263 6.61 -9.82 30.36
CA LYS A 263 6.98 -10.63 31.54
C LYS A 263 8.01 -9.95 32.43
N ASN A 264 8.26 -8.66 32.21
CA ASN A 264 9.05 -7.87 33.14
C ASN A 264 8.21 -7.54 34.39
N PHE A 265 8.57 -8.11 35.54
CA PHE A 265 7.90 -7.87 36.83
C PHE A 265 7.96 -6.41 37.27
N GLU A 266 8.96 -5.67 36.82
CA GLU A 266 9.15 -4.25 37.14
C GLU A 266 8.54 -3.32 36.06
N CYS A 267 7.65 -3.84 35.21
CA CYS A 267 6.91 -3.04 34.25
C CYS A 267 5.97 -2.06 34.96
N PHE A 268 5.91 -0.81 34.49
CA PHE A 268 5.18 0.28 35.14
C PHE A 268 3.66 0.11 35.10
N GLU A 269 3.16 -0.61 34.11
CA GLU A 269 1.74 -0.93 33.96
C GLU A 269 1.55 -2.44 34.01
N ARG A 270 0.67 -2.89 34.90
CA ARG A 270 0.21 -4.27 35.01
C ARG A 270 -1.30 -4.29 35.27
N SER A 271 -1.97 -5.36 34.85
CA SER A 271 -3.40 -5.53 35.08
C SER A 271 -3.73 -5.74 36.57
N LYS A 272 -5.02 -5.65 36.92
CA LYS A 272 -5.53 -6.01 38.26
C LYS A 272 -5.18 -7.44 38.68
N SER A 273 -5.05 -8.36 37.72
CA SER A 273 -4.60 -9.75 37.91
C SER A 273 -3.09 -9.93 37.78
N ASN A 274 -2.32 -8.84 37.88
CA ASN A 274 -0.87 -8.80 37.78
C ASN A 274 -0.30 -9.37 36.46
N ARG A 275 -1.04 -9.28 35.36
CA ARG A 275 -0.57 -9.64 34.00
C ARG A 275 0.08 -8.44 33.32
N GLY A 276 1.07 -8.70 32.47
CA GLY A 276 1.70 -7.65 31.66
C GLY A 276 0.82 -7.21 30.48
N LYS A 277 1.13 -6.03 29.92
CA LYS A 277 0.45 -5.52 28.73
C LYS A 277 0.65 -6.46 27.53
N ARG A 278 -0.42 -6.66 26.75
CA ARG A 278 -0.42 -7.40 25.49
C ARG A 278 -0.33 -6.45 24.30
N PHE A 279 0.46 -6.80 23.31
CA PHE A 279 0.69 -5.98 22.12
C PHE A 279 1.22 -6.84 20.96
N SER A 280 1.14 -6.30 19.74
CA SER A 280 1.75 -6.81 18.52
C SER A 280 2.45 -5.67 17.78
N LEU A 281 3.27 -5.98 16.77
CA LEU A 281 3.89 -4.96 15.92
C LEU A 281 2.82 -4.02 15.33
N LYS A 282 1.72 -4.57 14.78
CA LYS A 282 0.57 -3.80 14.28
C LYS A 282 0.08 -2.78 15.30
N THR A 283 -0.12 -3.18 16.56
CA THR A 283 -0.58 -2.25 17.61
C THR A 283 0.47 -1.24 18.03
N LEU A 284 1.77 -1.60 17.99
CA LEU A 284 2.85 -0.64 18.28
C LEU A 284 2.88 0.48 17.24
N THR A 285 2.74 0.12 15.96
CA THR A 285 2.72 1.08 14.85
C THR A 285 1.47 1.95 14.86
N THR A 286 0.30 1.43 15.23
CA THR A 286 -0.96 2.19 15.20
C THR A 286 -1.23 3.03 16.45
N GLN A 287 -0.79 2.59 17.63
CA GLN A 287 -1.02 3.35 18.88
C GLN A 287 -0.24 4.66 18.94
N SER A 288 0.95 4.72 18.32
CA SER A 288 1.75 5.95 18.27
C SER A 288 1.13 7.06 17.42
N HIS A 289 0.09 6.78 16.64
CA HIS A 289 -0.53 7.72 15.70
C HIS A 289 -2.00 8.02 16.02
N GLN A 290 -2.44 7.85 17.28
CA GLN A 290 -3.81 8.19 17.70
C GLN A 290 -4.01 9.67 18.06
N GLU A 291 -3.10 10.54 17.64
CA GLU A 291 -3.18 11.98 17.90
C GLU A 291 -4.18 12.69 16.96
N LYS A 292 -4.70 13.85 17.39
CA LYS A 292 -5.72 14.62 16.64
C LYS A 292 -5.28 14.97 15.21
N GLU A 293 -3.97 15.13 14.97
CA GLU A 293 -3.40 15.44 13.66
C GLU A 293 -3.55 14.32 12.61
N TYR A 294 -3.76 13.06 13.06
CA TYR A 294 -4.00 11.90 12.21
C TYR A 294 -5.50 11.57 12.08
N GLY A 295 -6.38 12.38 12.66
CA GLY A 295 -7.82 12.16 12.62
C GLY A 295 -8.38 12.20 11.20
N ILE A 296 -9.25 11.24 10.89
CA ILE A 296 -10.04 11.21 9.65
C ILE A 296 -11.33 12.01 9.90
N PRO A 297 -11.72 12.93 9.00
CA PRO A 297 -12.97 13.69 9.15
C PRO A 297 -14.18 12.78 9.31
N GLU A 298 -15.06 13.09 10.26
CA GLU A 298 -16.22 12.24 10.60
C GLU A 298 -17.16 12.02 9.39
N GLU A 299 -17.41 13.06 8.60
CA GLU A 299 -18.22 12.98 7.38
C GLU A 299 -17.60 12.05 6.33
N PHE A 300 -16.26 11.98 6.28
CA PHE A 300 -15.57 11.03 5.41
C PHE A 300 -15.80 9.59 5.89
N ILE A 301 -15.67 9.34 7.20
CA ILE A 301 -15.96 8.03 7.78
C ILE A 301 -17.41 7.61 7.52
N LYS A 302 -18.38 8.52 7.72
CA LYS A 302 -19.80 8.25 7.43
C LYS A 302 -20.04 7.88 5.98
N LYS A 303 -19.40 8.58 5.03
CA LYS A 303 -19.49 8.27 3.60
C LYS A 303 -19.03 6.85 3.27
N TRP A 304 -17.92 6.42 3.85
CA TRP A 304 -17.30 5.11 3.60
C TRP A 304 -17.76 4.03 4.58
N ARG A 305 -18.83 4.27 5.36
CA ARG A 305 -19.41 3.28 6.28
C ARG A 305 -20.28 2.25 5.56
N ARG A 306 -20.71 2.54 4.34
CA ARG A 306 -21.48 1.62 3.49
C ARG A 306 -20.52 0.89 2.57
N ASP A 307 -20.74 -0.40 2.42
CA ASP A 307 -20.04 -1.29 1.48
C ASP A 307 -20.41 -0.99 0.02
N ILE A 308 -21.61 -0.48 -0.25
CA ILE A 308 -22.00 0.05 -1.57
C ILE A 308 -21.89 1.57 -1.59
N ILE A 309 -21.03 2.09 -2.47
CA ILE A 309 -20.69 3.51 -2.54
C ILE A 309 -20.91 4.04 -3.94
N LYS A 310 -21.57 5.19 -4.04
CA LYS A 310 -21.91 5.83 -5.32
C LYS A 310 -21.13 7.12 -5.52
N PHE A 311 -20.37 7.20 -6.60
CA PHE A 311 -19.77 8.44 -7.12
C PHE A 311 -19.51 8.31 -8.62
N SER A 312 -19.50 9.44 -9.32
CA SER A 312 -19.37 9.46 -10.77
C SER A 312 -17.98 9.01 -11.26
N PRO A 313 -17.88 8.34 -12.42
CA PRO A 313 -16.60 8.06 -13.05
C PRO A 313 -15.93 9.35 -13.55
N VAL A 314 -14.62 9.27 -13.83
CA VAL A 314 -13.85 10.40 -14.36
C VAL A 314 -14.33 10.76 -15.76
N ILE A 315 -14.72 12.01 -15.96
CA ILE A 315 -15.06 12.58 -17.27
C ILE A 315 -13.77 12.96 -17.99
N LYS A 316 -13.46 12.28 -19.10
CA LYS A 316 -12.17 12.38 -19.80
C LYS A 316 -12.24 13.16 -21.10
N ILE A 317 -13.42 13.23 -21.69
CA ILE A 317 -13.67 13.85 -22.99
C ILE A 317 -14.37 15.18 -22.71
N ASN A 318 -13.79 16.27 -23.19
CA ASN A 318 -14.45 17.58 -23.12
C ASN A 318 -15.57 17.68 -24.18
N SER A 319 -16.33 18.78 -24.15
CA SER A 319 -17.37 19.05 -25.16
C SER A 319 -16.85 19.15 -26.61
N LYS A 320 -15.52 19.16 -26.81
CA LYS A 320 -14.84 19.19 -28.10
C LYS A 320 -14.27 17.83 -28.53
N GLY A 321 -14.49 16.75 -27.77
CA GLY A 321 -14.01 15.41 -28.12
C GLY A 321 -12.55 15.11 -27.72
N GLU A 322 -11.87 16.03 -27.04
CA GLU A 322 -10.44 15.88 -26.69
C GLU A 322 -10.27 15.18 -25.34
N ASN A 323 -9.30 14.25 -25.25
CA ASN A 323 -8.93 13.63 -23.98
C ASN A 323 -8.12 14.61 -23.12
N THR A 324 -8.76 15.21 -22.12
CA THR A 324 -8.14 16.25 -21.28
C THR A 324 -7.06 15.75 -20.33
N LEU A 325 -7.00 14.43 -20.09
CA LEU A 325 -6.07 13.80 -19.16
C LEU A 325 -4.93 13.04 -19.88
N GLY A 326 -5.02 12.89 -21.21
CA GLY A 326 -4.07 12.12 -22.01
C GLY A 326 -4.04 10.62 -21.74
N HIS A 327 -4.66 10.14 -20.66
CA HIS A 327 -4.80 8.74 -20.31
C HIS A 327 -6.23 8.26 -20.52
N THR A 328 -6.41 7.02 -20.97
CA THR A 328 -7.72 6.50 -21.38
C THR A 328 -8.52 5.90 -20.20
N ALA A 329 -7.86 5.54 -19.09
CA ALA A 329 -8.48 4.81 -17.98
C ALA A 329 -8.19 5.33 -16.54
N PRO A 330 -8.26 6.65 -16.21
CA PRO A 330 -8.18 7.07 -14.81
C PRO A 330 -9.40 6.59 -13.99
N PHE A 331 -9.14 6.18 -12.75
CA PHE A 331 -10.16 5.96 -11.73
C PHE A 331 -10.38 7.23 -10.88
N PRO A 332 -11.55 7.39 -10.22
CA PRO A 332 -11.89 8.63 -9.51
C PRO A 332 -11.02 8.90 -8.28
N GLU A 333 -10.80 10.19 -7.99
CA GLU A 333 -10.05 10.68 -6.82
C GLU A 333 -10.55 10.15 -5.47
N ASN A 334 -11.79 9.68 -5.40
CA ASN A 334 -12.39 9.11 -4.18
C ASN A 334 -11.73 7.82 -3.70
N ILE A 335 -11.33 6.93 -4.61
CA ILE A 335 -10.69 5.65 -4.27
C ILE A 335 -9.29 5.85 -3.67
N PRO A 336 -8.37 6.62 -4.29
CA PRO A 336 -7.08 6.90 -3.68
C PRO A 336 -7.23 7.79 -2.43
N GLU A 337 -8.22 8.68 -2.36
CA GLU A 337 -8.47 9.44 -1.13
C GLU A 337 -8.84 8.52 0.04
N PHE A 338 -9.70 7.53 -0.22
CA PHE A 338 -10.05 6.49 0.75
C PHE A 338 -8.82 5.71 1.21
N ALA A 339 -8.04 5.16 0.27
CA ALA A 339 -6.86 4.37 0.61
C ALA A 339 -5.85 5.17 1.44
N VAL A 340 -5.53 6.39 1.01
CA VAL A 340 -4.54 7.25 1.67
C VAL A 340 -5.01 7.69 3.05
N ARG A 341 -6.27 8.10 3.22
CA ARG A 341 -6.79 8.55 4.51
C ARG A 341 -6.93 7.41 5.51
N MET A 342 -7.42 6.25 5.07
CA MET A 342 -7.75 5.13 5.97
C MET A 342 -6.53 4.31 6.36
N TYR A 343 -5.51 4.23 5.50
CA TYR A 343 -4.43 3.22 5.65
C TYR A 343 -3.01 3.79 5.58
N SER A 344 -2.82 5.11 5.70
CA SER A 344 -1.50 5.72 5.80
C SER A 344 -1.48 6.94 6.73
N TYR A 345 -0.31 7.29 7.26
CA TYR A 345 -0.06 8.49 8.03
C TYR A 345 0.66 9.57 7.21
N LYS A 346 0.64 10.82 7.69
CA LYS A 346 1.35 11.93 7.03
C LYS A 346 2.83 11.60 6.90
N GLY A 347 3.43 11.97 5.78
CA GLY A 347 4.83 11.68 5.45
C GLY A 347 5.10 10.26 4.94
N GLU A 348 4.14 9.35 5.01
CA GLU A 348 4.32 7.98 4.52
C GLU A 348 4.26 7.87 2.98
N LYS A 349 4.90 6.82 2.46
CA LYS A 349 4.96 6.49 1.03
C LYS A 349 3.74 5.69 0.57
N VAL A 350 3.03 6.21 -0.42
CA VAL A 350 1.88 5.59 -1.10
C VAL A 350 2.32 5.23 -2.52
N LEU A 351 2.22 3.96 -2.90
CA LEU A 351 2.59 3.48 -4.24
C LEU A 351 1.35 3.19 -5.09
N ASP A 352 1.40 3.63 -6.34
CA ASP A 352 0.54 3.17 -7.43
C ASP A 352 1.40 2.46 -8.50
N PRO A 353 1.38 1.12 -8.58
CA PRO A 353 2.15 0.37 -9.57
C PRO A 353 1.69 0.60 -11.02
N PHE A 354 0.47 1.09 -11.23
CA PHE A 354 -0.12 1.35 -12.54
C PHE A 354 -0.56 2.82 -12.62
N GLY A 355 0.42 3.71 -12.55
CA GLY A 355 0.25 5.14 -12.31
C GLY A 355 -0.64 5.86 -13.31
N GLY A 356 -0.59 5.53 -14.61
CA GLY A 356 -1.45 6.12 -15.64
C GLY A 356 -1.51 7.65 -15.60
N SER A 357 -2.67 8.19 -15.20
CA SER A 357 -2.91 9.64 -15.04
C SER A 357 -2.33 10.28 -13.77
N PHE A 358 -1.74 9.46 -12.88
CA PHE A 358 -1.13 9.83 -11.61
C PHE A 358 -2.11 10.42 -10.58
N THR A 359 -3.39 10.05 -10.65
CA THR A 359 -4.42 10.48 -9.70
C THR A 359 -4.05 10.11 -8.25
N SER A 360 -3.55 8.88 -8.03
CA SER A 360 -3.14 8.40 -6.71
C SER A 360 -2.04 9.24 -6.06
N ILE A 361 -1.02 9.63 -6.82
CA ILE A 361 0.10 10.42 -6.28
C ILE A 361 -0.29 11.88 -6.03
N ILE A 362 -1.20 12.42 -6.84
CA ILE A 362 -1.78 13.76 -6.62
C ILE A 362 -2.53 13.77 -5.30
N ILE A 363 -3.38 12.77 -5.06
CA ILE A 363 -4.15 12.67 -3.81
C ILE A 363 -3.24 12.41 -2.61
N ALA A 364 -2.27 11.50 -2.73
CA ALA A 364 -1.26 11.30 -1.69
C ALA A 364 -0.60 12.63 -1.30
N LYS A 365 -0.17 13.42 -2.28
CA LYS A 365 0.45 14.72 -2.02
C LYS A 365 -0.50 15.75 -1.39
N LYS A 366 -1.75 15.86 -1.89
CA LYS A 366 -2.78 16.75 -1.31
C LYS A 366 -3.07 16.41 0.17
N LEU A 367 -2.82 15.18 0.57
CA LEU A 367 -2.99 14.68 1.93
C LEU A 367 -1.67 14.63 2.72
N ASP A 368 -0.61 15.33 2.32
CA ASP A 368 0.70 15.35 3.01
C ASP A 368 1.40 13.98 3.06
N ARG A 369 1.20 13.10 2.08
CA ARG A 369 1.96 11.85 1.88
C ARG A 369 2.93 11.97 0.70
N ILE A 370 3.86 11.02 0.61
CA ILE A 370 4.75 10.88 -0.54
C ILE A 370 4.05 9.96 -1.56
N GLY A 371 3.66 10.51 -2.70
CA GLY A 371 3.09 9.72 -3.80
C GLY A 371 4.17 9.19 -4.73
N ILE A 372 4.17 7.88 -4.97
CA ILE A 372 5.05 7.19 -5.92
C ILE A 372 4.16 6.52 -6.97
N GLY A 373 4.40 6.80 -8.24
CA GLY A 373 3.67 6.18 -9.35
C GLY A 373 4.62 5.58 -10.37
N ILE A 374 4.30 4.37 -10.85
CA ILE A 374 5.07 3.70 -11.91
C ILE A 374 4.26 3.70 -13.19
N GLU A 375 4.85 4.12 -14.31
CA GLU A 375 4.20 4.13 -15.62
C GLU A 375 5.15 3.64 -16.71
N LEU A 376 4.70 2.68 -17.50
CA LEU A 376 5.47 2.06 -18.57
C LEU A 376 5.70 3.04 -19.74
N ASN A 377 4.63 3.70 -20.21
CA ASN A 377 4.63 4.40 -21.49
C ASN A 377 5.01 5.88 -21.36
N LYS A 378 6.26 6.16 -20.96
CA LYS A 378 6.79 7.53 -20.81
C LYS A 378 6.53 8.41 -22.03
N ARG A 379 6.78 7.90 -23.23
CA ARG A 379 6.64 8.67 -24.49
C ARG A 379 5.21 9.16 -24.72
N MET A 380 4.22 8.36 -24.34
CA MET A 380 2.81 8.68 -24.56
C MET A 380 2.25 9.57 -23.45
N PHE A 381 2.60 9.30 -22.20
CA PHE A 381 1.88 9.89 -21.07
C PHE A 381 2.63 10.99 -20.33
N ARG A 382 3.96 11.14 -20.49
CA ARG A 382 4.74 12.09 -19.67
C ARG A 382 4.22 13.51 -19.69
N GLU A 383 4.02 14.11 -20.87
CA GLU A 383 3.62 15.51 -20.97
C GLU A 383 2.23 15.75 -20.35
N ALA A 384 1.26 14.90 -20.70
CA ALA A 384 -0.09 14.97 -20.18
C ALA A 384 -0.12 14.78 -18.65
N SER A 385 0.62 13.79 -18.15
CA SER A 385 0.74 13.49 -16.72
C SER A 385 1.38 14.63 -15.93
N LEU A 386 2.50 15.20 -16.40
CA LEU A 386 3.14 16.34 -15.74
C LEU A 386 2.24 17.57 -15.74
N LYS A 387 1.51 17.82 -16.82
CA LYS A 387 0.51 18.91 -16.90
C LYS A 387 -0.63 18.69 -15.91
N ASN A 388 -1.15 17.45 -15.82
CA ASN A 388 -2.22 17.09 -14.89
C ASN A 388 -1.80 17.28 -13.42
N ILE A 389 -0.61 16.80 -13.06
CA ILE A 389 -0.06 16.93 -11.71
C ILE A 389 0.10 18.41 -11.34
N LYS A 390 0.76 19.20 -12.20
CA LYS A 390 0.92 20.65 -11.96
C LYS A 390 -0.42 21.35 -11.80
N LYS A 391 -1.38 21.09 -12.68
CA LYS A 391 -2.73 21.69 -12.62
C LYS A 391 -3.44 21.40 -11.30
N ASN A 392 -3.31 20.18 -10.76
CA ASN A 392 -4.03 19.77 -9.55
C ASN A 392 -3.32 20.14 -8.24
N LEU A 393 -2.02 20.40 -8.30
CA LEU A 393 -1.20 20.70 -7.12
C LEU A 393 -0.83 22.19 -6.99
N LEU A 394 -0.91 22.97 -8.07
CA LEU A 394 -0.84 24.42 -8.02
C LEU A 394 -2.17 24.97 -7.49
N THR A 395 -2.17 25.53 -6.29
CA THR A 395 -3.33 26.32 -5.81
C THR A 395 -3.14 27.77 -6.25
N LEU A 396 -4.25 28.49 -6.46
CA LEU A 396 -4.24 29.94 -6.80
C LEU A 396 -3.53 30.81 -5.74
N PHE A 397 -3.25 30.25 -4.55
CA PHE A 397 -2.72 30.98 -3.38
C PHE A 397 -1.33 30.50 -2.91
N ASP A 398 -0.91 29.28 -3.24
CA ASP A 398 0.44 28.79 -2.92
C ASP A 398 1.40 29.02 -4.10
N LYS A 399 2.24 30.05 -3.98
CA LYS A 399 3.32 30.36 -4.92
C LYS A 399 4.49 29.36 -4.92
N LYS A 400 4.34 28.18 -4.32
CA LYS A 400 5.43 27.21 -4.22
C LYS A 400 5.33 26.22 -5.38
N ASP A 401 6.20 26.39 -6.37
CA ASP A 401 6.36 25.41 -7.46
C ASP A 401 6.73 24.05 -6.87
N ILE A 402 5.78 23.11 -6.88
CA ILE A 402 6.02 21.73 -6.45
C ILE A 402 6.90 21.05 -7.48
N LYS A 403 8.07 20.58 -7.04
CA LYS A 403 9.01 19.85 -7.88
C LYS A 403 8.57 18.39 -8.02
N ILE A 404 8.31 17.99 -9.26
CA ILE A 404 8.06 16.59 -9.62
C ILE A 404 9.40 15.91 -9.84
N SER A 405 9.67 14.84 -9.10
CA SER A 405 10.86 14.02 -9.24
C SER A 405 10.58 12.87 -10.19
N GLU A 406 11.44 12.68 -11.20
CA GLU A 406 11.30 11.61 -12.21
C GLU A 406 12.53 10.70 -12.22
N TYR A 407 12.31 9.41 -12.49
CA TYR A 407 13.36 8.40 -12.65
C TYR A 407 13.06 7.49 -13.85
N ASP A 408 14.05 7.28 -14.72
CA ASP A 408 13.95 6.34 -15.85
C ASP A 408 14.58 5.00 -15.46
N HIS A 409 13.77 3.95 -15.32
CA HIS A 409 14.27 2.64 -14.94
C HIS A 409 14.92 1.88 -16.12
N GLU A 410 14.35 2.01 -17.32
CA GLU A 410 14.77 1.26 -18.52
C GLU A 410 16.06 1.76 -19.20
N LYS A 411 16.65 2.86 -18.74
CA LYS A 411 17.85 3.47 -19.34
C LYS A 411 19.15 3.11 -18.60
N GLN A 412 19.18 2.02 -17.84
CA GLN A 412 20.33 1.65 -16.99
C GLN A 412 21.10 0.45 -17.49
#